data_AF-A0AAU2B1B2-F1
#
_entry.id   AF-A0AAU2B1B2-F1
#
_cell.length_a   1.000
_cell.length_b   1.000
_cell.length_c   1.000
_cell.angle_alpha   90.00
_cell.angle_beta   90.00
_cell.angle_gamma   90.00
#
_symmetry.space_group_name_H-M   'P 1'
#
loop_
_entity.id
_entity.type
_entity.pdbx_description
1 polymer ?
#
loop_
_entity_poly.entity_id
_entity_poly.type
_entity_poly.pdbx_seq_one_letter_code
_entity_poly.pdbx_strand_id
1 'polypeptide(L)'
;MITRLVRGGLAAALAATALAAGAAVSAAATPARTAVTGPNVSVTQAGNYPIFPVDNTNFSVTWKSSGTTDLTGVTHLTVELPPGLTTSGATITSFQDYTFTETISPDARRLDAYFTGNRAPGRSEFMKVFVQSHGTRPAGTIKVTAANRNDADPSDNVSTYVLGSGPQAPATQAAPAVTGIDTSSGAGTGGTAVTLTGTDLDNGFVLFGDSVAAGGCTSTTCTVTTPGGAGSTPVTVVTPGGSAAAPTPFDYTGAAPPAPPAPAVTGLTTGSGPATGGTQIYVQGSNLAQGTVRFGGVPATRYSCGVSLCSATAPAGAGVVDVTVTTAGGTSAIGAADRFTYTA
;
A
#
# COMPACT_ATOMS: atom_id res chain seq x y z
N MET A 1 -55.39 19.19 76.45
CA MET A 1 -56.55 18.53 75.80
C MET A 1 -55.99 17.69 74.67
N ILE A 2 -56.02 16.36 74.84
CA ILE A 2 -55.54 15.36 73.88
C ILE A 2 -56.66 15.10 72.88
N THR A 3 -56.37 15.01 71.58
CA THR A 3 -57.20 14.20 70.68
C THR A 3 -56.37 13.45 69.64
N ARG A 4 -56.63 12.14 69.58
CA ARG A 4 -55.97 11.07 68.83
C ARG A 4 -56.39 10.99 67.36
N LEU A 5 -55.46 10.41 66.60
CA LEU A 5 -55.53 9.64 65.33
C LEU A 5 -56.90 9.06 64.89
N VAL A 6 -57.15 9.12 63.57
CA VAL A 6 -57.69 8.00 62.76
C VAL A 6 -56.97 7.96 61.39
N ARG A 7 -56.76 6.73 60.86
CA ARG A 7 -56.10 6.36 59.60
C ARG A 7 -56.87 6.78 58.34
N GLY A 8 -56.13 7.02 57.26
CA GLY A 8 -56.59 6.95 55.87
C GLY A 8 -55.40 7.04 54.91
N GLY A 9 -55.06 5.94 54.23
CA GLY A 9 -53.94 5.87 53.31
C GLY A 9 -54.25 6.50 51.95
N LEU A 10 -53.27 7.20 51.37
CA LEU A 10 -53.25 7.55 49.95
C LEU A 10 -51.87 7.22 49.38
N ALA A 11 -51.89 6.46 48.28
CA ALA A 11 -50.72 6.10 47.49
C ALA A 11 -50.21 7.31 46.69
N ALA A 12 -48.90 7.57 46.73
CA ALA A 12 -48.23 8.53 45.87
C ALA A 12 -47.63 7.80 44.66
N ALA A 13 -48.08 8.17 43.47
CA ALA A 13 -47.54 7.66 42.20
C ALA A 13 -46.18 8.31 41.90
N LEU A 14 -45.16 7.48 41.70
CA LEU A 14 -43.85 7.86 41.18
C LEU A 14 -43.96 8.08 39.65
N ALA A 15 -43.67 9.29 39.18
CA ALA A 15 -43.48 9.54 37.75
C ALA A 15 -42.03 9.21 37.37
N ALA A 16 -41.84 8.12 36.61
CA ALA A 16 -40.57 7.78 35.98
C ALA A 16 -40.47 8.52 34.63
N THR A 17 -39.54 9.47 34.52
CA THR A 17 -39.11 10.03 33.24
C THR A 17 -38.25 9.01 32.52
N ALA A 18 -38.78 8.40 31.47
CA ALA A 18 -38.03 7.52 30.59
C ALA A 18 -37.04 8.34 29.74
N LEU A 19 -35.74 8.02 29.83
CA LEU A 19 -34.76 8.44 28.83
C LEU A 19 -35.10 7.76 27.50
N ALA A 20 -35.36 8.56 26.45
CA ALA A 20 -35.43 8.04 25.10
C ALA A 20 -34.06 7.50 24.68
N ALA A 21 -34.01 6.28 24.15
CA ALA A 21 -32.78 5.74 23.57
C ALA A 21 -32.37 6.63 22.38
N GLY A 22 -31.15 7.16 22.42
CA GLY A 22 -30.56 7.87 21.30
C GLY A 22 -30.57 6.97 20.07
N ALA A 23 -31.10 7.48 18.96
CA ALA A 23 -31.10 6.78 17.69
C ALA A 23 -29.65 6.46 17.31
N ALA A 24 -29.27 5.19 17.38
CA ALA A 24 -28.09 4.71 16.69
C ALA A 24 -28.31 4.97 15.20
N VAL A 25 -27.57 5.91 14.63
CA VAL A 25 -27.48 6.05 13.19
C VAL A 25 -26.76 4.79 12.70
N SER A 26 -27.54 3.77 12.35
CA SER A 26 -27.05 2.65 11.56
C SER A 26 -26.55 3.24 10.25
N ALA A 27 -25.23 3.31 10.07
CA ALA A 27 -24.65 3.57 8.77
C ALA A 27 -25.24 2.52 7.81
N ALA A 28 -26.07 2.96 6.87
CA ALA A 28 -26.59 2.08 5.84
C ALA A 28 -25.38 1.43 5.16
N ALA A 29 -25.31 0.10 5.17
CA ALA A 29 -24.29 -0.63 4.45
C ALA A 29 -24.34 -0.16 2.99
N THR A 30 -23.27 0.48 2.53
CA THR A 30 -23.15 0.86 1.12
C THR A 30 -23.28 -0.44 0.32
N PRO A 31 -24.19 -0.51 -0.68
CA PRO A 31 -24.36 -1.73 -1.46
C PRO A 31 -23.01 -2.13 -2.06
N ALA A 32 -22.72 -3.44 -2.05
CA ALA A 32 -21.50 -3.96 -2.65
C ALA A 32 -21.44 -3.51 -4.11
N ARG A 33 -20.42 -2.71 -4.44
CA ARG A 33 -20.16 -2.26 -5.80
C ARG A 33 -19.97 -3.48 -6.69
N THR A 34 -20.67 -3.53 -7.83
CA THR A 34 -20.45 -4.56 -8.85
C THR A 34 -19.00 -4.53 -9.30
N ALA A 35 -18.36 -5.70 -9.40
CA ALA A 35 -16.97 -5.78 -9.83
C ALA A 35 -16.79 -5.12 -11.21
N VAL A 36 -15.76 -4.29 -11.32
CA VAL A 36 -15.38 -3.61 -12.57
C VAL A 36 -14.74 -4.64 -13.50
N THR A 37 -15.13 -4.64 -14.78
CA THR A 37 -14.49 -5.50 -15.78
C THR A 37 -13.04 -5.06 -15.99
N GLY A 38 -12.10 -5.98 -15.81
CA GLY A 38 -10.67 -5.72 -15.96
C GLY A 38 -9.96 -5.51 -14.63
N PRO A 39 -8.71 -5.02 -14.66
CA PRO A 39 -7.94 -4.68 -13.46
C PRO A 39 -8.54 -3.45 -12.79
N ASN A 40 -8.71 -3.48 -11.47
CA ASN A 40 -9.20 -2.33 -10.70
C ASN A 40 -8.57 -2.31 -9.30
N VAL A 41 -8.12 -1.15 -8.84
CA VAL A 41 -7.67 -0.92 -7.47
C VAL A 41 -8.63 0.02 -6.76
N SER A 42 -9.05 -0.33 -5.55
CA SER A 42 -9.81 0.59 -4.71
C SER A 42 -9.09 0.85 -3.40
N VAL A 43 -9.32 2.02 -2.80
CA VAL A 43 -8.68 2.41 -1.52
C VAL A 43 -9.70 2.86 -0.49
N THR A 44 -9.45 2.48 0.76
CA THR A 44 -10.27 2.83 1.92
C THR A 44 -9.38 3.09 3.13
N GLN A 45 -9.91 3.79 4.13
CA GLN A 45 -9.23 4.00 5.40
C GLN A 45 -10.19 3.82 6.58
N ALA A 46 -9.66 3.28 7.68
CA ALA A 46 -10.40 3.08 8.91
C ALA A 46 -9.45 3.02 10.12
N GLY A 47 -9.91 3.45 11.30
CA GLY A 47 -9.13 3.30 12.52
C GLY A 47 -9.34 4.43 13.51
N ASN A 48 -8.36 4.60 14.39
CA ASN A 48 -8.42 5.57 15.48
C ASN A 48 -7.86 6.91 15.02
N TYR A 49 -8.71 7.68 14.34
CA TYR A 49 -8.36 9.02 13.90
C TYR A 49 -8.17 9.95 15.10
N PRO A 50 -7.07 10.72 15.16
CA PRO A 50 -6.86 11.67 16.24
C PRO A 50 -7.87 12.81 16.11
N ILE A 51 -8.86 12.87 17.01
CA ILE A 51 -9.82 14.00 17.12
C ILE A 51 -9.59 14.84 18.40
N PHE A 52 -8.61 14.40 19.19
CA PHE A 52 -8.06 15.03 20.39
C PHE A 52 -6.53 14.93 20.33
N PRO A 53 -5.80 15.74 21.12
CA PRO A 53 -4.35 15.61 21.25
C PRO A 53 -3.94 14.20 21.66
N VAL A 54 -3.15 13.55 20.81
CA VAL A 54 -2.53 12.24 21.00
C VAL A 54 -1.12 12.23 20.42
N ASP A 55 -0.21 11.59 21.15
CA ASP A 55 1.20 11.47 20.77
C ASP A 55 1.52 10.13 20.08
N ASN A 56 0.56 9.20 20.03
CA ASN A 56 0.70 7.95 19.29
C ASN A 56 -0.68 7.34 18.98
N THR A 57 -1.13 7.47 17.73
CA THR A 57 -2.28 6.70 17.22
C THR A 57 -1.96 6.16 15.83
N ASN A 58 -2.82 5.30 15.31
CA ASN A 58 -2.74 4.82 13.94
C ASN A 58 -4.12 4.66 13.32
N PHE A 59 -4.16 4.77 12.00
CA PHE A 59 -5.26 4.32 11.19
C PHE A 59 -4.74 3.36 10.12
N SER A 60 -5.63 2.52 9.62
CA SER A 60 -5.34 1.57 8.56
C SER A 60 -5.71 2.18 7.22
N VAL A 61 -4.80 2.07 6.26
CA VAL A 61 -5.08 2.25 4.84
C VAL A 61 -5.18 0.87 4.22
N THR A 62 -6.30 0.60 3.56
CA THR A 62 -6.58 -0.68 2.90
C THR A 62 -6.77 -0.44 1.42
N TRP A 63 -6.09 -1.22 0.58
CA TRP A 63 -6.33 -1.23 -0.86
C TRP A 63 -6.68 -2.64 -1.32
N LYS A 64 -7.55 -2.72 -2.32
CA LYS A 64 -8.10 -3.99 -2.82
C LYS A 64 -8.01 -4.06 -4.33
N SER A 65 -7.60 -5.21 -4.86
CA SER A 65 -7.84 -5.59 -6.26
C SER A 65 -9.33 -5.90 -6.41
N SER A 66 -10.11 -4.92 -6.88
CA SER A 66 -11.58 -4.96 -6.91
C SER A 66 -12.17 -5.34 -8.27
N GLY A 67 -11.30 -5.60 -9.25
CA GLY A 67 -11.67 -5.92 -10.62
C GLY A 67 -11.94 -7.40 -10.87
N THR A 68 -12.13 -7.76 -12.13
CA THR A 68 -12.29 -9.16 -12.58
C THR A 68 -11.00 -9.80 -13.09
N THR A 69 -9.92 -9.03 -13.25
CA THR A 69 -8.61 -9.55 -13.66
C THR A 69 -7.50 -9.10 -12.73
N ASP A 70 -6.36 -9.77 -12.85
CA ASP A 70 -5.12 -9.48 -12.14
C ASP A 70 -4.70 -8.00 -12.29
N LEU A 71 -4.47 -7.33 -11.16
CA LEU A 71 -3.87 -6.01 -11.11
C LEU A 71 -2.36 -6.16 -11.05
N THR A 72 -1.68 -5.68 -12.09
CA THR A 72 -0.22 -5.79 -12.25
C THR A 72 0.47 -4.44 -12.21
N GLY A 73 1.81 -4.45 -12.15
CA GLY A 73 2.63 -3.25 -12.18
C GLY A 73 2.75 -2.57 -10.83
N VAL A 74 2.88 -1.25 -10.86
CA VAL A 74 3.10 -0.41 -9.67
C VAL A 74 1.77 0.17 -9.19
N THR A 75 1.43 -0.10 -7.94
CA THR A 75 0.41 0.65 -7.20
C THR A 75 1.10 1.64 -6.28
N HIS A 76 0.84 2.93 -6.48
CA HIS A 76 1.29 4.01 -5.63
C HIS A 76 0.16 4.42 -4.68
N LEU A 77 0.43 4.47 -3.38
CA LEU A 77 -0.46 5.03 -2.38
C LEU A 77 0.11 6.33 -1.85
N THR A 78 -0.73 7.36 -1.77
CA THR A 78 -0.38 8.61 -1.09
C THR A 78 -1.30 8.81 0.10
N VAL A 79 -0.73 9.22 1.23
CA VAL A 79 -1.45 9.67 2.42
C VAL A 79 -1.08 11.13 2.67
N GLU A 80 -2.06 12.02 2.59
CA GLU A 80 -1.92 13.44 2.88
C GLU A 80 -2.61 13.76 4.21
N LEU A 81 -1.83 14.32 5.14
CA LEU A 81 -2.28 14.73 6.47
C LEU A 81 -2.54 16.24 6.51
N PRO A 82 -3.58 16.68 7.25
CA PRO A 82 -3.84 18.10 7.43
C PRO A 82 -2.77 18.74 8.34
N PRO A 83 -2.64 20.08 8.33
CA PRO A 83 -1.81 20.79 9.29
C PRO A 83 -2.11 20.35 10.74
N GLY A 84 -1.05 20.18 11.54
CA GLY A 84 -1.16 19.72 12.94
C GLY A 84 -1.09 18.21 13.12
N LEU A 85 -1.10 17.42 12.04
CA LEU A 85 -0.77 16.00 12.08
C LEU A 85 0.55 15.72 11.37
N THR A 86 1.32 14.78 11.88
CA THR A 86 2.49 14.22 11.19
C THR A 86 2.47 12.70 11.23
N THR A 87 3.23 12.06 10.34
CA THR A 87 3.44 10.61 10.30
C THR A 87 4.90 10.25 10.54
N SER A 88 5.15 9.14 11.21
CA SER A 88 6.47 8.53 11.35
C SER A 88 6.69 7.35 10.39
N GLY A 89 5.71 7.08 9.51
CA GLY A 89 5.75 6.01 8.53
C GLY A 89 4.56 5.08 8.65
N ALA A 90 4.61 4.00 7.89
CA ALA A 90 3.64 2.93 7.94
C ALA A 90 4.31 1.59 8.20
N THR A 91 3.66 0.75 8.99
CA THR A 91 4.02 -0.67 9.07
C THR A 91 3.06 -1.48 8.24
N ILE A 92 3.61 -2.44 7.51
CA ILE A 92 2.83 -3.42 6.80
C ILE A 92 3.08 -4.82 7.34
N THR A 93 2.00 -5.56 7.51
CA THR A 93 2.05 -6.99 7.78
C THR A 93 1.45 -7.70 6.58
N SER A 94 2.29 -8.04 5.61
CA SER A 94 1.89 -8.83 4.47
C SER A 94 2.77 -10.05 4.30
N PHE A 95 2.16 -11.08 3.71
CA PHE A 95 2.77 -12.37 3.45
C PHE A 95 2.94 -12.61 1.94
N GLN A 96 2.88 -11.53 1.14
CA GLN A 96 2.85 -11.63 -0.33
C GLN A 96 4.15 -11.14 -0.97
N ASP A 97 4.33 -11.51 -2.23
CA ASP A 97 5.46 -11.13 -3.08
C ASP A 97 5.23 -9.74 -3.70
N TYR A 98 5.37 -8.70 -2.88
CA TYR A 98 5.52 -7.35 -3.41
C TYR A 98 6.65 -6.62 -2.71
N THR A 99 7.38 -5.83 -3.49
CA THR A 99 8.32 -4.86 -2.94
C THR A 99 7.51 -3.72 -2.36
N PHE A 100 7.78 -3.38 -1.10
CA PHE A 100 7.22 -2.21 -0.42
C PHE A 100 8.34 -1.21 -0.17
N THR A 101 8.17 0.01 -0.66
CA THR A 101 8.99 1.15 -0.28
C THR A 101 8.08 2.28 0.18
N GLU A 102 8.54 3.04 1.17
CA GLU A 102 7.87 4.25 1.61
C GLU A 102 8.84 5.41 1.70
N THR A 103 8.31 6.61 1.47
CA THR A 103 8.99 7.88 1.71
C THR A 103 8.06 8.80 2.47
N ILE A 104 8.63 9.65 3.31
CA ILE A 104 7.91 10.65 4.09
C ILE A 104 8.43 12.02 3.67
N SER A 105 7.52 12.96 3.44
CA SER A 105 7.89 14.34 3.13
C SER A 105 8.67 14.99 4.30
N PRO A 106 9.51 16.01 4.04
CA PRO A 106 10.27 16.67 5.10
C PRO A 106 9.43 17.27 6.22
N ASP A 107 8.19 17.70 5.92
CA ASP A 107 7.23 18.20 6.93
C ASP A 107 6.44 17.08 7.62
N ALA A 108 6.71 15.82 7.27
CA ALA A 108 6.08 14.62 7.78
C ALA A 108 4.56 14.58 7.59
N ARG A 109 4.01 15.30 6.61
CA ARG A 109 2.56 15.34 6.34
C ARG A 109 2.14 14.53 5.13
N ARG A 110 3.09 14.01 4.37
CA ARG A 110 2.83 13.16 3.23
C ARG A 110 3.64 11.88 3.34
N LEU A 111 2.97 10.75 3.14
CA LEU A 111 3.59 9.45 2.96
C LEU A 111 3.26 8.95 1.57
N ASP A 112 4.29 8.60 0.81
CA ASP A 112 4.18 7.95 -0.49
C ASP A 112 4.68 6.52 -0.34
N ALA A 113 3.89 5.55 -0.81
CA ALA A 113 4.19 4.14 -0.70
C ALA A 113 4.01 3.45 -2.04
N TYR A 114 5.02 2.68 -2.46
CA TYR A 114 4.99 1.95 -3.72
C TYR A 114 4.90 0.45 -3.46
N PHE A 115 4.03 -0.18 -4.22
CA PHE A 115 3.86 -1.62 -4.23
C PHE A 115 3.97 -2.15 -5.64
N THR A 116 4.90 -3.06 -5.87
CA THR A 116 5.10 -3.68 -7.18
C THR A 116 4.83 -5.17 -7.10
N GLY A 117 3.94 -5.66 -7.94
CA GLY A 117 3.62 -7.09 -8.01
C GLY A 117 2.31 -7.39 -8.73
N ASN A 118 1.97 -8.67 -8.81
CA ASN A 118 0.69 -9.13 -9.33
C ASN A 118 -0.31 -9.37 -8.18
N ARG A 119 -1.55 -8.90 -8.33
CA ARG A 119 -2.62 -9.01 -7.33
C ARG A 119 -3.89 -9.56 -7.95
N ALA A 120 -4.19 -10.80 -7.59
CA ALA A 120 -5.41 -11.46 -8.02
C ALA A 120 -6.69 -10.72 -7.56
N PRO A 121 -7.79 -10.81 -8.32
CA PRO A 121 -9.09 -10.27 -7.93
C PRO A 121 -9.51 -10.64 -6.51
N GLY A 122 -10.13 -9.68 -5.82
CA GLY A 122 -10.65 -9.83 -4.47
C GLY A 122 -9.61 -9.70 -3.35
N ARG A 123 -8.32 -9.62 -3.67
CA ARG A 123 -7.25 -9.50 -2.67
C ARG A 123 -7.20 -8.11 -2.07
N SER A 124 -7.14 -8.04 -0.74
CA SER A 124 -6.97 -6.80 0.02
C SER A 124 -5.71 -6.87 0.86
N GLU A 125 -5.03 -5.74 0.97
CA GLU A 125 -3.87 -5.53 1.83
C GLU A 125 -4.13 -4.28 2.66
N PHE A 126 -3.42 -4.16 3.80
CA PHE A 126 -3.50 -2.95 4.60
C PHE A 126 -2.15 -2.58 5.19
N MET A 127 -1.92 -1.29 5.37
CA MET A 127 -0.83 -0.74 6.16
C MET A 127 -1.40 0.05 7.34
N LYS A 128 -0.67 0.06 8.45
CA LYS A 128 -0.95 0.95 9.57
C LYS A 128 -0.09 2.18 9.46
N VAL A 129 -0.71 3.34 9.30
CA VAL A 129 -0.04 4.65 9.28
C VAL A 129 -0.04 5.19 10.70
N PHE A 130 1.14 5.48 11.24
CA PHE A 130 1.29 6.05 12.58
C PHE A 130 1.22 7.56 12.51
N VAL A 131 0.38 8.18 13.33
CA VAL A 131 0.19 9.64 13.32
C VAL A 131 0.25 10.24 14.72
N GLN A 132 0.73 11.48 14.76
CA GLN A 132 0.90 12.29 15.98
C GLN A 132 0.30 13.67 15.77
N SER A 133 -0.19 14.29 16.85
CA SER A 133 -0.84 15.63 16.82
C SER A 133 -0.11 16.70 17.64
N HIS A 134 1.02 16.34 18.27
CA HIS A 134 1.92 17.27 18.98
C HIS A 134 1.21 18.17 20.00
N GLY A 135 0.30 17.59 20.79
CA GLY A 135 -0.45 18.33 21.81
C GLY A 135 -1.55 19.27 21.29
N THR A 136 -1.73 19.38 19.97
CA THR A 136 -2.78 20.22 19.37
C THR A 136 -4.02 19.40 19.02
N ARG A 137 -5.20 20.03 19.02
CA ARG A 137 -6.41 19.37 18.51
C ARG A 137 -6.38 19.44 16.98
N PRO A 138 -6.21 18.32 16.28
CA PRO A 138 -6.11 18.33 14.83
C PRO A 138 -7.48 18.56 14.20
N ALA A 139 -7.48 19.22 13.04
CA ALA A 139 -8.67 19.49 12.23
C ALA A 139 -8.28 19.44 10.75
N GLY A 140 -9.27 19.24 9.88
CA GLY A 140 -9.07 19.12 8.44
C GLY A 140 -9.23 17.68 7.96
N THR A 141 -8.61 17.40 6.82
CA THR A 141 -8.90 16.22 6.02
C THR A 141 -7.68 15.34 5.89
N ILE A 142 -7.85 14.04 6.19
CA ILE A 142 -6.91 13.00 5.79
C ILE A 142 -7.38 12.45 4.45
N LYS A 143 -6.54 12.59 3.43
CA LYS A 143 -6.80 12.09 2.08
C LYS A 143 -5.86 10.94 1.79
N VAL A 144 -6.41 9.84 1.30
CA VAL A 144 -5.66 8.67 0.88
C VAL A 144 -6.01 8.38 -0.57
N THR A 145 -5.01 8.21 -1.42
CA THR A 145 -5.22 7.91 -2.83
C THR A 145 -4.47 6.66 -3.25
N ALA A 146 -5.02 5.93 -4.21
CA ALA A 146 -4.33 4.86 -4.94
C ALA A 146 -4.21 5.24 -6.42
N ALA A 147 -3.09 4.88 -7.03
CA ALA A 147 -2.86 5.09 -8.45
C ALA A 147 -2.14 3.86 -9.03
N ASN A 148 -2.64 3.33 -10.15
CA ASN A 148 -2.00 2.26 -10.91
C ASN A 148 -2.30 2.47 -12.39
N ARG A 149 -1.29 2.33 -13.26
CA ARG A 149 -1.43 2.56 -14.72
C ARG A 149 -2.51 1.67 -15.35
N ASN A 150 -2.65 0.47 -14.81
CA ASN A 150 -3.56 -0.54 -15.31
C ASN A 150 -4.92 -0.46 -14.60
N ASP A 151 -5.21 0.55 -13.79
CA ASP A 151 -6.53 0.67 -13.21
C ASP A 151 -7.59 1.08 -14.26
N ALA A 152 -8.64 0.28 -14.40
CA ALA A 152 -9.72 0.51 -15.36
C ALA A 152 -10.82 1.45 -14.83
N ASP A 153 -10.88 1.74 -13.53
CA ASP A 153 -11.93 2.55 -12.93
C ASP A 153 -11.44 3.45 -11.79
N PRO A 154 -11.18 4.74 -12.06
CA PRO A 154 -10.58 5.64 -11.08
C PRO A 154 -11.55 6.15 -9.99
N SER A 155 -12.81 5.71 -9.98
CA SER A 155 -13.83 6.30 -9.11
C SER A 155 -13.77 5.85 -7.64
N ASP A 156 -12.99 4.83 -7.30
CA ASP A 156 -12.73 4.41 -5.91
C ASP A 156 -11.24 4.48 -5.52
N ASN A 157 -10.47 5.29 -6.25
CA ASN A 157 -9.07 5.60 -5.97
C ASN A 157 -8.84 6.65 -4.89
N VAL A 158 -9.90 7.22 -4.30
CA VAL A 158 -9.79 8.26 -3.28
C VAL A 158 -10.64 7.94 -2.07
N SER A 159 -10.00 7.90 -0.91
CA SER A 159 -10.65 7.84 0.38
C SER A 159 -10.36 9.09 1.20
N THR A 160 -11.42 9.72 1.70
CA THR A 160 -11.35 11.01 2.38
C THR A 160 -12.00 10.90 3.75
N TYR A 161 -11.31 11.37 4.79
CA TYR A 161 -11.82 11.40 6.16
C TYR A 161 -11.65 12.81 6.73
N VAL A 162 -12.75 13.41 7.14
CA VAL A 162 -12.75 14.73 7.78
C VAL A 162 -12.73 14.52 9.29
N LEU A 163 -11.69 15.02 9.96
CA LEU A 163 -11.53 14.87 11.40
C LEU A 163 -12.72 15.49 12.15
N GLY A 164 -13.43 14.66 12.93
CA GLY A 164 -14.64 15.05 13.64
C GLY A 164 -15.95 14.94 12.85
N SER A 165 -15.90 14.78 11.52
CA SER A 165 -17.08 14.62 10.67
C SER A 165 -17.19 13.23 10.03
N GLY A 166 -16.11 12.46 9.99
CA GLY A 166 -16.11 11.08 9.53
C GLY A 166 -15.76 10.89 8.04
N PRO A 167 -15.93 9.67 7.52
CA PRO A 167 -15.61 9.34 6.13
C PRO A 167 -16.52 10.12 5.17
N GLN A 168 -15.95 10.56 4.06
CA GLN A 168 -16.68 11.19 2.96
C GLN A 168 -16.93 10.18 1.85
N ALA A 169 -17.91 10.46 1.00
CA ALA A 169 -18.14 9.66 -0.21
C ALA A 169 -16.87 9.64 -1.08
N PRO A 170 -16.56 8.50 -1.74
CA PRO A 170 -15.49 8.44 -2.72
C PRO A 170 -15.66 9.53 -3.79
N ALA A 171 -14.54 10.11 -4.21
CA ALA A 171 -14.52 11.15 -5.23
C ALA A 171 -13.65 10.69 -6.40
N THR A 172 -14.21 10.75 -7.60
CA THR A 172 -13.44 10.55 -8.84
C THR A 172 -12.59 11.79 -9.10
N GLN A 173 -11.30 11.62 -9.38
CA GLN A 173 -10.43 12.73 -9.82
C GLN A 173 -10.54 12.92 -11.34
N ALA A 174 -10.25 14.14 -11.80
CA ALA A 174 -10.14 14.41 -13.23
C ALA A 174 -9.02 13.55 -13.84
N ALA A 175 -9.23 13.10 -15.08
CA ALA A 175 -8.21 12.34 -15.80
C ALA A 175 -7.02 13.25 -16.12
N PRO A 176 -5.78 12.78 -15.93
CA PRO A 176 -4.59 13.58 -16.21
C PRO A 176 -4.43 13.82 -17.72
N ALA A 177 -3.77 14.93 -18.06
CA ALA A 177 -3.29 15.18 -19.42
C ALA A 177 -1.83 15.61 -19.37
N VAL A 178 -0.97 14.99 -20.17
CA VAL A 178 0.44 15.39 -20.33
C VAL A 178 0.58 16.05 -21.69
N THR A 179 1.00 17.31 -21.70
CA THR A 179 1.09 18.14 -22.91
C THR A 179 2.53 18.36 -23.36
N GLY A 180 3.52 18.12 -22.49
CA GLY A 180 4.92 18.38 -22.80
C GLY A 180 5.90 17.59 -21.95
N ILE A 181 7.09 17.40 -22.50
CA ILE A 181 8.29 16.87 -21.85
C ILE A 181 9.45 17.78 -22.28
N ASP A 182 10.22 18.30 -21.33
CA ASP A 182 11.31 19.25 -21.62
C ASP A 182 12.54 18.57 -22.26
N THR A 183 12.82 17.33 -21.85
CA THR A 183 13.99 16.55 -22.23
C THR A 183 13.56 15.13 -22.57
N SER A 184 13.76 14.71 -23.82
CA SER A 184 13.34 13.39 -24.32
C SER A 184 14.50 12.42 -24.59
N SER A 185 15.70 12.70 -24.09
CA SER A 185 16.83 11.76 -24.16
C SER A 185 17.82 11.94 -23.01
N GLY A 186 18.59 10.90 -22.71
CA GLY A 186 19.57 10.95 -21.61
C GLY A 186 20.42 9.69 -21.51
N ALA A 187 21.24 9.61 -20.46
CA ALA A 187 22.17 8.49 -20.27
C ALA A 187 21.42 7.20 -19.91
N GLY A 188 21.83 6.06 -20.50
CA GLY A 188 21.29 4.74 -20.20
C GLY A 188 21.40 4.36 -18.73
N THR A 189 22.41 4.89 -18.02
CA THR A 189 22.55 4.74 -16.57
C THR A 189 21.46 5.42 -15.74
N GLY A 190 20.61 6.25 -16.36
CA GLY A 190 19.65 7.12 -15.68
C GLY A 190 20.30 8.41 -15.16
N GLY A 191 19.55 9.16 -14.35
CA GLY A 191 20.03 10.38 -13.70
C GLY A 191 19.70 11.68 -14.44
N THR A 192 19.00 11.62 -15.57
CA THR A 192 18.60 12.82 -16.33
C THR A 192 17.40 13.48 -15.64
N ALA A 193 17.50 14.77 -15.35
CA ALA A 193 16.35 15.55 -14.88
C ALA A 193 15.36 15.78 -16.03
N VAL A 194 14.09 15.54 -15.78
CA VAL A 194 12.99 15.67 -16.74
C VAL A 194 11.82 16.38 -16.07
N THR A 195 11.27 17.36 -16.78
CA THR A 195 10.03 18.05 -16.42
C THR A 195 8.93 17.70 -17.41
N LEU A 196 7.82 17.17 -16.91
CA LEU A 196 6.59 16.95 -17.65
C LEU A 196 5.60 18.07 -17.31
N THR A 197 4.88 18.58 -18.30
CA THR A 197 3.84 19.60 -18.11
C THR A 197 2.47 19.06 -18.51
N GLY A 198 1.42 19.53 -17.84
CA GLY A 198 0.08 19.01 -18.07
C GLY A 198 -0.99 19.60 -17.16
N THR A 199 -2.06 18.83 -16.95
CA THR A 199 -3.15 19.13 -16.00
C THR A 199 -3.50 17.89 -15.20
N ASP A 200 -4.06 18.12 -14.00
CA ASP A 200 -4.56 17.10 -13.09
C ASP A 200 -3.49 16.04 -12.72
N LEU A 201 -2.24 16.49 -12.57
CA LEU A 201 -1.08 15.62 -12.30
C LEU A 201 -0.80 15.41 -10.80
N ASP A 202 -1.58 16.02 -9.89
CA ASP A 202 -1.39 15.90 -8.45
C ASP A 202 -1.43 14.45 -7.97
N ASN A 203 -0.61 14.13 -6.95
CA ASN A 203 -0.43 12.76 -6.45
C ASN A 203 0.00 11.75 -7.52
N GLY A 204 0.46 12.25 -8.67
CA GLY A 204 1.01 11.46 -9.74
C GLY A 204 2.42 10.96 -9.44
N PHE A 205 2.76 9.85 -10.08
CA PHE A 205 4.13 9.37 -10.23
C PHE A 205 4.42 9.11 -11.70
N VAL A 206 5.71 9.10 -12.06
CA VAL A 206 6.14 8.97 -13.45
C VAL A 206 6.81 7.61 -13.67
N LEU A 207 6.37 6.93 -14.73
CA LEU A 207 6.96 5.70 -15.21
C LEU A 207 7.76 5.95 -16.49
N PHE A 208 8.97 5.40 -16.55
CA PHE A 208 9.72 5.17 -17.79
C PHE A 208 9.65 3.67 -18.08
N GLY A 209 8.76 3.28 -19.00
CA GLY A 209 8.36 1.88 -19.17
C GLY A 209 7.61 1.41 -17.94
N ASP A 210 8.20 0.48 -17.19
CA ASP A 210 7.66 -0.02 -15.92
C ASP A 210 8.49 0.45 -14.69
N SER A 211 9.55 1.25 -14.92
CA SER A 211 10.39 1.76 -13.84
C SER A 211 9.88 3.09 -13.31
N VAL A 212 9.71 3.19 -11.99
CA VAL A 212 9.34 4.43 -11.30
C VAL A 212 10.53 5.40 -11.31
N ALA A 213 10.28 6.64 -11.73
CA ALA A 213 11.25 7.73 -11.64
C ALA A 213 11.19 8.39 -10.26
N ALA A 214 12.35 8.78 -9.73
CA ALA A 214 12.42 9.53 -8.47
C ALA A 214 11.97 10.97 -8.70
N GLY A 215 11.09 11.49 -7.85
CA GLY A 215 10.58 12.86 -7.94
C GLY A 215 9.11 12.94 -7.56
N GLY A 216 8.41 13.95 -8.07
CA GLY A 216 6.99 14.14 -7.75
C GLY A 216 6.28 15.11 -8.68
N CYS A 217 4.97 15.18 -8.51
CA CYS A 217 4.07 15.99 -9.31
C CYS A 217 3.30 17.01 -8.47
N THR A 218 3.06 18.17 -9.07
CA THR A 218 2.01 19.13 -8.74
C THR A 218 0.86 18.96 -9.72
N SER A 219 -0.18 19.79 -9.63
CA SER A 219 -1.32 19.77 -10.53
C SER A 219 -0.97 19.95 -12.02
N THR A 220 0.14 20.63 -12.32
CA THR A 220 0.50 21.02 -13.69
C THR A 220 1.88 20.57 -14.13
N THR A 221 2.72 20.10 -13.20
CA THR A 221 4.10 19.72 -13.53
C THR A 221 4.56 18.50 -12.75
N CYS A 222 5.29 17.59 -13.39
CA CYS A 222 6.07 16.57 -12.70
C CYS A 222 7.55 16.83 -12.91
N THR A 223 8.33 16.88 -11.83
CA THR A 223 9.80 17.00 -11.89
C THR A 223 10.39 15.70 -11.38
N VAL A 224 11.11 15.00 -12.26
CA VAL A 224 11.63 13.66 -11.97
C VAL A 224 13.04 13.47 -12.48
N THR A 225 13.73 12.47 -11.95
CA THR A 225 15.02 11.99 -12.41
C THR A 225 14.84 10.61 -13.03
N THR A 226 15.32 10.43 -14.27
CA THR A 226 15.15 9.18 -15.00
C THR A 226 15.80 8.00 -14.27
N PRO A 227 15.12 6.84 -14.18
CA PRO A 227 15.78 5.61 -13.80
C PRO A 227 16.76 5.16 -14.90
N GLY A 228 17.56 4.13 -14.63
CA GLY A 228 18.36 3.50 -15.68
C GLY A 228 17.48 2.74 -16.67
N GLY A 229 17.87 2.75 -17.95
CA GLY A 229 17.10 2.12 -19.03
C GLY A 229 17.88 2.00 -20.33
N ALA A 230 17.21 1.49 -21.37
CA ALA A 230 17.78 1.33 -22.70
C ALA A 230 16.73 1.58 -23.79
N GLY A 231 17.18 2.01 -24.96
CA GLY A 231 16.32 2.22 -26.13
C GLY A 231 15.28 3.32 -25.93
N SER A 232 14.29 3.33 -26.84
CA SER A 232 13.17 4.25 -26.79
C SER A 232 12.11 3.73 -25.82
N THR A 233 11.84 4.48 -24.76
CA THR A 233 11.00 4.05 -23.63
C THR A 233 9.79 4.97 -23.48
N PRO A 234 8.56 4.43 -23.39
CA PRO A 234 7.38 5.27 -23.16
C PRO A 234 7.44 5.93 -21.78
N VAL A 235 7.01 7.19 -21.70
CA VAL A 235 6.88 7.93 -20.44
C VAL A 235 5.40 8.09 -20.11
N THR A 236 5.00 7.77 -18.89
CA THR A 236 3.61 7.83 -18.45
C THR A 236 3.51 8.48 -17.08
N VAL A 237 2.64 9.47 -16.94
CA VAL A 237 2.21 9.98 -15.62
C VAL A 237 0.99 9.18 -15.19
N VAL A 238 1.02 8.65 -13.98
CA VAL A 238 -0.06 7.86 -13.40
C VAL A 238 -0.55 8.58 -12.16
N THR A 239 -1.84 8.89 -12.12
CA THR A 239 -2.52 9.61 -11.04
C THR A 239 -3.70 8.78 -10.53
N PRO A 240 -4.32 9.15 -9.40
CA PRO A 240 -5.56 8.53 -8.95
C PRO A 240 -6.73 8.72 -9.94
N GLY A 241 -6.66 9.72 -10.83
CA GLY A 241 -7.65 9.96 -11.88
C GLY A 241 -7.43 9.14 -13.16
N GLY A 242 -6.36 8.35 -13.24
CA GLY A 242 -5.98 7.56 -14.41
C GLY A 242 -4.54 7.84 -14.86
N SER A 243 -4.20 7.44 -16.09
CA SER A 243 -2.85 7.60 -16.64
C SER A 243 -2.83 8.38 -17.95
N ALA A 244 -1.77 9.16 -18.17
CA ALA A 244 -1.53 9.90 -19.41
C ALA A 244 -0.10 9.70 -19.91
N ALA A 245 0.03 9.36 -21.19
CA ALA A 245 1.33 9.24 -21.85
C ALA A 245 1.89 10.62 -22.21
N ALA A 246 3.21 10.77 -22.10
CA ALA A 246 3.90 11.93 -22.66
C ALA A 246 3.78 11.93 -24.21
N PRO A 247 3.85 13.12 -24.86
CA PRO A 247 3.71 13.22 -26.31
C PRO A 247 4.86 12.54 -27.08
N THR A 248 6.02 12.38 -26.46
CA THR A 248 7.18 11.67 -27.02
C THR A 248 7.77 10.69 -26.01
N PRO A 249 8.33 9.56 -26.47
CA PRO A 249 9.09 8.66 -25.61
C PRO A 249 10.42 9.30 -25.17
N PHE A 250 11.07 8.68 -24.20
CA PHE A 250 12.42 9.04 -23.77
C PHE A 250 13.44 8.05 -24.36
N ASP A 251 14.46 8.58 -25.03
CA ASP A 251 15.51 7.79 -25.65
C ASP A 251 16.74 7.68 -24.74
N TYR A 252 17.02 6.48 -24.26
CA TYR A 252 18.24 6.18 -23.51
C TYR A 252 19.43 5.99 -24.45
N THR A 253 20.52 6.71 -24.16
CA THR A 253 21.78 6.69 -24.91
C THR A 253 22.88 5.97 -24.12
N GLY A 254 23.62 5.09 -24.79
CA GLY A 254 24.63 4.25 -24.12
C GLY A 254 24.05 3.03 -23.41
N ALA A 255 24.86 2.39 -22.58
CA ALA A 255 24.46 1.17 -21.88
C ALA A 255 23.58 1.47 -20.65
N ALA A 256 22.58 0.62 -20.43
CA ALA A 256 21.85 0.57 -19.17
C ALA A 256 22.78 0.20 -18.00
N PRO A 257 22.41 0.45 -16.73
CA PRO A 257 23.13 -0.09 -15.61
C PRO A 257 23.19 -1.62 -15.71
N PRO A 258 24.31 -2.25 -15.32
CA PRO A 258 24.35 -3.70 -15.22
C PRO A 258 23.27 -4.17 -14.23
N ALA A 259 22.55 -5.23 -14.59
CA ALA A 259 21.55 -5.83 -13.71
C ALA A 259 22.20 -6.26 -12.37
N PRO A 260 21.47 -6.18 -11.25
CA PRO A 260 21.95 -6.74 -9.99
C PRO A 260 22.29 -8.24 -10.16
N PRO A 261 23.31 -8.76 -9.45
CA PRO A 261 23.64 -10.18 -9.53
C PRO A 261 22.48 -11.02 -8.98
N ALA A 262 22.22 -12.16 -9.63
CA ALA A 262 21.17 -13.09 -9.21
C ALA A 262 21.40 -13.60 -7.77
N PRO A 263 20.33 -13.85 -7.00
CA PRO A 263 20.46 -14.49 -5.69
C PRO A 263 20.93 -15.94 -5.83
N ALA A 264 21.70 -16.40 -4.86
CA ALA A 264 22.11 -17.79 -4.78
C ALA A 264 21.80 -18.34 -3.39
N VAL A 265 21.06 -19.46 -3.33
CA VAL A 265 20.83 -20.21 -2.09
C VAL A 265 21.87 -21.32 -2.00
N THR A 266 22.65 -21.33 -0.92
CA THR A 266 23.75 -22.27 -0.70
C THR A 266 23.46 -23.27 0.42
N GLY A 267 22.35 -23.12 1.15
CA GLY A 267 21.95 -24.09 2.18
C GLY A 267 20.76 -23.66 3.02
N LEU A 268 20.06 -24.64 3.57
CA LEU A 268 19.04 -24.45 4.61
C LEU A 268 19.57 -24.94 5.95
N THR A 269 19.27 -24.25 7.06
CA THR A 269 19.59 -24.78 8.40
C THR A 269 18.80 -26.03 8.76
N THR A 270 17.59 -26.16 8.19
CA THR A 270 16.72 -27.33 8.37
C THR A 270 16.07 -27.66 7.02
N GLY A 271 16.23 -28.90 6.57
CA GLY A 271 15.70 -29.39 5.28
C GLY A 271 14.35 -30.10 5.36
N SER A 272 13.65 -30.03 6.50
CA SER A 272 12.34 -30.66 6.68
C SER A 272 11.49 -30.04 7.79
N GLY A 273 10.18 -30.32 7.77
CA GLY A 273 9.20 -29.89 8.76
C GLY A 273 7.83 -30.54 8.55
N PRO A 274 6.86 -30.38 9.46
CA PRO A 274 5.55 -31.02 9.35
C PRO A 274 4.73 -30.44 8.18
N ALA A 275 3.86 -31.26 7.58
CA ALA A 275 2.96 -30.86 6.50
C ALA A 275 2.04 -29.67 6.85
N THR A 276 1.77 -29.46 8.13
CA THR A 276 1.01 -28.31 8.64
C THR A 276 1.78 -26.98 8.56
N GLY A 277 3.09 -27.00 8.25
CA GLY A 277 3.95 -25.82 8.18
C GLY A 277 4.43 -25.33 9.55
N GLY A 278 4.92 -24.09 9.58
CA GLY A 278 5.36 -23.42 10.81
C GLY A 278 6.81 -23.63 11.20
N THR A 279 7.58 -24.45 10.45
CA THR A 279 9.01 -24.61 10.70
C THR A 279 9.77 -23.34 10.33
N GLN A 280 10.44 -22.73 11.29
CA GLN A 280 11.38 -21.65 11.02
C GLN A 280 12.70 -22.23 10.51
N ILE A 281 13.17 -21.72 9.37
CA ILE A 281 14.45 -22.05 8.75
C ILE A 281 15.26 -20.78 8.53
N TYR A 282 16.58 -20.94 8.38
CA TYR A 282 17.43 -19.93 7.79
C TYR A 282 17.94 -20.40 6.43
N VAL A 283 17.77 -19.53 5.44
CA VAL A 283 18.23 -19.70 4.05
C VAL A 283 19.55 -18.96 3.92
N GLN A 284 20.64 -19.68 3.72
CA GLN A 284 21.99 -19.14 3.55
C GLN A 284 22.30 -18.92 2.07
N GLY A 285 23.05 -17.88 1.75
CA GLY A 285 23.36 -17.58 0.35
C GLY A 285 24.08 -16.27 0.09
N SER A 286 23.88 -15.71 -1.10
CA SER A 286 24.39 -14.40 -1.52
C SER A 286 23.34 -13.65 -2.34
N ASN A 287 23.47 -12.31 -2.35
CA ASN A 287 22.56 -11.37 -3.03
C ASN A 287 21.09 -11.56 -2.64
N LEU A 288 20.83 -11.93 -1.38
CA LEU A 288 19.48 -12.24 -0.89
C LEU A 288 18.73 -11.00 -0.37
N ALA A 289 19.39 -9.84 -0.25
CA ALA A 289 18.81 -8.66 0.37
C ALA A 289 17.50 -8.23 -0.31
N GLN A 290 16.52 -7.86 0.52
CA GLN A 290 15.16 -7.53 0.08
C GLN A 290 14.46 -8.65 -0.72
N GLY A 291 14.93 -9.88 -0.60
CA GLY A 291 14.35 -11.01 -1.30
C GLY A 291 13.05 -11.52 -0.69
N THR A 292 12.24 -12.16 -1.52
CA THR A 292 11.07 -12.92 -1.09
C THR A 292 11.36 -14.42 -1.14
N VAL A 293 10.85 -15.16 -0.15
CA VAL A 293 11.14 -16.61 0.01
C VAL A 293 9.91 -17.43 -0.32
N ARG A 294 10.08 -18.47 -1.15
CA ARG A 294 9.04 -19.43 -1.51
C ARG A 294 9.46 -20.86 -1.21
N PHE A 295 8.50 -21.70 -0.85
CA PHE A 295 8.63 -23.16 -0.73
C PHE A 295 7.88 -23.79 -1.89
N GLY A 296 8.60 -24.14 -2.95
CA GLY A 296 8.03 -24.46 -4.25
C GLY A 296 7.21 -23.27 -4.78
N GLY A 297 5.93 -23.50 -5.04
CA GLY A 297 5.01 -22.46 -5.50
C GLY A 297 4.40 -21.57 -4.41
N VAL A 298 4.60 -21.90 -3.12
CA VAL A 298 3.88 -21.27 -2.00
C VAL A 298 4.79 -20.27 -1.26
N PRO A 299 4.39 -19.01 -1.08
CA PRO A 299 5.15 -18.03 -0.29
C PRO A 299 5.37 -18.49 1.15
N ALA A 300 6.53 -18.13 1.71
CA ALA A 300 6.80 -18.32 3.13
C ALA A 300 5.82 -17.49 3.98
N THR A 301 5.36 -18.06 5.09
CA THR A 301 4.38 -17.38 5.97
C THR A 301 4.97 -16.20 6.73
N ARG A 302 6.30 -16.15 6.89
CA ARG A 302 7.07 -15.01 7.39
C ARG A 302 8.46 -15.12 6.80
N TYR A 303 9.06 -14.00 6.41
CA TYR A 303 10.47 -13.99 6.03
C TYR A 303 11.09 -12.61 6.24
N SER A 304 12.41 -12.58 6.36
CA SER A 304 13.23 -11.37 6.38
C SER A 304 14.61 -11.72 5.84
N CYS A 305 15.06 -11.00 4.81
CA CYS A 305 16.29 -11.29 4.09
C CYS A 305 17.31 -10.15 4.22
N GLY A 306 18.48 -10.49 4.77
CA GLY A 306 19.72 -9.72 4.63
C GLY A 306 20.51 -10.15 3.38
N VAL A 307 21.74 -9.67 3.23
CA VAL A 307 22.56 -9.92 2.02
C VAL A 307 22.89 -11.39 1.81
N SER A 308 23.15 -12.14 2.89
CA SER A 308 23.64 -13.52 2.84
C SER A 308 22.82 -14.52 3.66
N LEU A 309 21.73 -14.06 4.30
CA LEU A 309 20.89 -14.87 5.17
C LEU A 309 19.45 -14.36 5.11
N CYS A 310 18.51 -15.27 4.93
CA CYS A 310 17.09 -15.02 5.22
C CYS A 310 16.64 -15.87 6.40
N SER A 311 15.79 -15.31 7.25
CA SER A 311 14.89 -16.11 8.07
C SER A 311 13.61 -16.36 7.28
N ALA A 312 13.05 -17.56 7.33
CA ALA A 312 11.79 -17.91 6.67
C ALA A 312 10.99 -18.93 7.49
N THR A 313 9.66 -18.86 7.43
CA THR A 313 8.78 -19.84 8.07
C THR A 313 8.01 -20.61 7.00
N ALA A 314 8.19 -21.94 6.99
CA ALA A 314 7.57 -22.84 6.03
C ALA A 314 6.03 -22.71 6.08
N PRO A 315 5.34 -22.55 4.94
CA PRO A 315 3.89 -22.66 4.87
C PRO A 315 3.44 -24.12 5.07
N ALA A 316 2.13 -24.36 5.13
CA ALA A 316 1.62 -25.71 4.98
C ALA A 316 1.93 -26.24 3.57
N GLY A 317 2.28 -27.51 3.45
CA GLY A 317 2.73 -28.10 2.20
C GLY A 317 2.84 -29.62 2.26
N ALA A 318 3.29 -30.22 1.16
CA ALA A 318 3.46 -31.66 1.06
C ALA A 318 4.65 -32.01 0.16
N GLY A 319 5.24 -33.19 0.39
CA GLY A 319 6.32 -33.71 -0.41
C GLY A 319 7.62 -32.90 -0.31
N VAL A 320 8.44 -33.02 -1.34
CA VAL A 320 9.73 -32.34 -1.46
C VAL A 320 9.55 -31.12 -2.36
N VAL A 321 10.01 -29.96 -1.89
CA VAL A 321 9.96 -28.69 -2.62
C VAL A 321 11.32 -27.98 -2.55
N ASP A 322 11.55 -27.04 -3.46
CA ASP A 322 12.75 -26.20 -3.45
C ASP A 322 12.44 -24.83 -2.82
N VAL A 323 13.36 -24.34 -1.99
CA VAL A 323 13.25 -23.05 -1.31
C VAL A 323 13.98 -21.98 -2.10
N THR A 324 13.23 -21.18 -2.86
CA THR A 324 13.82 -20.15 -3.71
C THR A 324 13.74 -18.77 -3.08
N VAL A 325 14.73 -17.93 -3.39
CA VAL A 325 14.73 -16.50 -3.05
C VAL A 325 14.68 -15.69 -4.34
N THR A 326 13.75 -14.74 -4.42
CA THR A 326 13.65 -13.80 -5.55
C THR A 326 14.05 -12.41 -5.11
N THR A 327 14.99 -11.78 -5.82
CA THR A 327 15.40 -10.38 -5.64
C THR A 327 15.30 -9.62 -6.97
N ALA A 328 15.71 -8.34 -6.98
CA ALA A 328 15.82 -7.56 -8.22
C ALA A 328 16.82 -8.14 -9.23
N GLY A 329 17.73 -9.03 -8.79
CA GLY A 329 18.65 -9.78 -9.67
C GLY A 329 18.03 -11.04 -10.29
N GLY A 330 16.77 -11.36 -9.99
CA GLY A 330 16.07 -12.57 -10.44
C GLY A 330 15.77 -13.56 -9.32
N THR A 331 15.41 -14.79 -9.68
CA THR A 331 15.14 -15.89 -8.74
C THR A 331 16.35 -16.81 -8.64
N SER A 332 16.63 -17.31 -7.44
CA SER A 332 17.75 -18.22 -7.20
C SER A 332 17.57 -19.52 -8.00
N ALA A 333 18.69 -20.06 -8.48
CA ALA A 333 18.67 -21.38 -9.12
C ALA A 333 18.24 -22.47 -8.13
N ILE A 334 17.50 -23.47 -8.63
CA ILE A 334 17.09 -24.64 -7.87
C ILE A 334 18.24 -25.65 -7.80
N GLY A 335 18.44 -26.30 -6.64
CA GLY A 335 19.51 -27.27 -6.46
C GLY A 335 19.22 -28.32 -5.38
N ALA A 336 20.28 -28.93 -4.85
CA ALA A 336 20.15 -29.83 -3.70
C ALA A 336 20.19 -29.08 -2.36
N ALA A 337 20.79 -27.89 -2.35
CA ALA A 337 21.05 -27.11 -1.14
C ALA A 337 19.80 -26.38 -0.60
N ASP A 338 18.77 -26.22 -1.43
CA ASP A 338 17.52 -25.52 -1.15
C ASP A 338 16.32 -26.48 -0.97
N ARG A 339 16.55 -27.79 -0.92
CA ARG A 339 15.49 -28.78 -0.80
C ARG A 339 14.89 -28.82 0.61
N PHE A 340 13.57 -28.69 0.70
CA PHE A 340 12.78 -28.83 1.93
C PHE A 340 11.74 -29.95 1.80
N THR A 341 11.63 -30.79 2.82
CA THR A 341 10.72 -31.95 2.86
C THR A 341 9.62 -31.78 3.89
N TYR A 342 8.36 -31.80 3.45
CA TYR A 342 7.22 -31.87 4.34
C TYR A 342 6.98 -33.31 4.79
N THR A 343 7.13 -33.56 6.10
CA THR A 343 6.87 -34.86 6.73
C THR A 343 5.40 -34.95 7.17
N ALA A 344 4.81 -36.13 6.98
CA ALA A 344 3.44 -36.43 7.42
C ALA A 344 3.31 -36.42 8.95
#